data_AF-A0A2H4SF32-F1
#
_entry.id   AF-A0A2H4SF32-F1
#
_cell.length_a   1.000
_cell.length_b   1.000
_cell.length_c   1.000
_cell.angle_alpha   90.00
_cell.angle_beta   90.00
_cell.angle_gamma   90.00
#
_symmetry.space_group_name_H-M   'P 1'
#
loop_
_entity.id
_entity.type
_entity.pdbx_description
1 polymer ?
#
loop_
_entity_poly.entity_id
_entity_poly.type
_entity_poly.pdbx_seq_one_letter_code
_entity_poly.pdbx_strand_id
1 'polypeptide(L)'
;MRASPFVAAALTPAALATTSANVSLPAVVEFDLVFPRNETYALSPIFPFIFAMQNAELVSYMGSSGPNVLVRVRREDAHSRGLTDFFPHLNYSKSNDNTKTGIENGVYFVYGDLRSVISSYGKWMILWDVMMPNCSWDPDGYSGINGGLTGNSQPRYTSFTISADGKQPDFETPKDQGGECFHSQDEDFTSSGFNITDILSLEGHYANPPRFFSGMDNCLVTANDTSLPKTNPCAAKVDSDSASSMSAALLATACLRSTPLVSCPPKNAAPRALPTPGVVAGIILAGFAMLI
;
A
#
# COMPACT_ATOMS: atom_id res chain seq x y z
N MET A 1 -60.53 26.62 -17.09
CA MET A 1 -59.81 26.00 -15.96
C MET A 1 -59.61 24.52 -16.31
N ARG A 2 -58.41 24.13 -16.75
CA ARG A 2 -58.04 22.74 -17.04
C ARG A 2 -56.96 22.35 -16.03
N ALA A 3 -57.24 21.37 -15.19
CA ALA A 3 -56.30 20.84 -14.21
C ALA A 3 -55.35 19.84 -14.90
N SER A 4 -54.05 20.04 -14.72
CA SER A 4 -53.01 19.08 -15.12
C SER A 4 -52.86 17.99 -14.06
N PRO A 5 -52.66 16.71 -14.42
CA PRO A 5 -52.31 15.69 -13.46
C PRO A 5 -50.80 15.72 -13.20
N PHE A 6 -50.41 15.87 -11.93
CA PHE A 6 -49.04 15.63 -11.48
C PHE A 6 -48.81 14.12 -11.43
N VAL A 7 -47.89 13.62 -12.25
CA VAL A 7 -47.36 12.25 -12.14
C VAL A 7 -46.28 12.28 -11.06
N ALA A 8 -46.57 11.68 -9.90
CA ALA A 8 -45.57 11.46 -8.86
C ALA A 8 -44.68 10.27 -9.28
N ALA A 9 -43.43 10.55 -9.65
CA ALA A 9 -42.44 9.51 -9.87
C ALA A 9 -42.04 8.90 -8.52
N ALA A 10 -42.40 7.62 -8.31
CA ALA A 10 -41.95 6.85 -7.16
C ALA A 10 -40.44 6.59 -7.30
N LEU A 11 -39.63 7.24 -6.46
CA LEU A 11 -38.23 6.90 -6.27
C LEU A 11 -38.15 5.60 -5.46
N THR A 12 -38.01 4.47 -6.13
CA THR A 12 -37.60 3.22 -5.50
C THR A 12 -36.16 3.37 -5.00
N PRO A 13 -35.86 3.14 -3.71
CA PRO A 13 -34.47 3.10 -3.25
C PRO A 13 -33.78 1.94 -3.93
N ALA A 14 -32.79 2.23 -4.77
CA ALA A 14 -31.86 1.22 -5.24
C ALA A 14 -31.10 0.69 -4.01
N ALA A 15 -31.42 -0.52 -3.57
CA ALA A 15 -30.61 -1.23 -2.61
C ALA A 15 -29.21 -1.40 -3.23
N LEU A 16 -28.23 -0.70 -2.68
CA LEU A 16 -26.82 -0.95 -2.95
C LEU A 16 -26.53 -2.37 -2.49
N ALA A 17 -26.58 -3.33 -3.42
CA ALA A 17 -26.03 -4.64 -3.20
C ALA A 17 -24.52 -4.46 -2.99
N THR A 18 -24.08 -4.58 -1.75
CA THR A 18 -22.66 -4.72 -1.43
C THR A 18 -22.18 -6.01 -2.07
N THR A 19 -21.48 -5.91 -3.20
CA THR A 19 -20.73 -7.04 -3.76
C THR A 19 -19.68 -7.41 -2.73
N SER A 20 -19.89 -8.50 -1.99
CA SER A 20 -18.80 -9.12 -1.23
C SER A 20 -17.78 -9.61 -2.26
N ALA A 21 -16.52 -9.20 -2.14
CA ALA A 21 -15.45 -9.83 -2.90
C ALA A 21 -15.53 -11.35 -2.66
N ASN A 22 -15.57 -12.13 -3.73
CA ASN A 22 -15.56 -13.59 -3.62
C ASN A 22 -14.09 -14.01 -3.50
N VAL A 23 -13.57 -14.06 -2.27
CA VAL A 23 -12.16 -14.41 -2.07
C VAL A 23 -12.01 -15.93 -2.09
N SER A 24 -11.08 -16.43 -2.91
CA SER A 24 -10.73 -17.85 -2.95
C SER A 24 -9.69 -18.15 -1.87
N LEU A 25 -9.95 -19.16 -1.05
CA LEU A 25 -9.01 -19.67 -0.04
C LEU A 25 -8.61 -21.11 -0.38
N PRO A 26 -7.38 -21.55 -0.05
CA PRO A 26 -6.32 -20.77 0.59
C PRO A 26 -5.68 -19.72 -0.33
N ALA A 27 -5.17 -18.64 0.26
CA ALA A 27 -4.50 -17.54 -0.46
C ALA A 27 -3.38 -16.93 0.38
N VAL A 28 -2.39 -16.31 -0.25
CA VAL A 28 -1.28 -15.65 0.44
C VAL A 28 -1.53 -14.14 0.50
N VAL A 29 -1.64 -13.56 1.69
CA VAL A 29 -1.52 -12.11 1.85
C VAL A 29 -0.03 -11.78 1.86
N GLU A 30 0.41 -11.03 0.87
CA GLU A 30 1.83 -10.70 0.65
C GLU A 30 2.10 -9.22 0.85
N PHE A 31 3.28 -8.90 1.40
CA PHE A 31 3.76 -7.56 1.69
C PHE A 31 5.13 -7.39 1.05
N ASP A 32 5.29 -6.35 0.23
CA ASP A 32 6.52 -6.11 -0.53
C ASP A 32 7.04 -4.69 -0.34
N LEU A 33 8.35 -4.56 -0.07
CA LEU A 33 9.04 -3.28 -0.20
C LEU A 33 9.37 -3.02 -1.67
N VAL A 34 8.60 -2.12 -2.30
CA VAL A 34 8.80 -1.73 -3.71
C VAL A 34 9.90 -0.67 -3.85
N PHE A 35 9.94 0.29 -2.93
CA PHE A 35 10.92 1.36 -2.92
C PHE A 35 11.19 1.87 -1.49
N PRO A 36 12.46 2.16 -1.12
CA PRO A 36 13.67 2.19 -1.95
C PRO A 36 14.26 0.80 -2.24
N ARG A 37 15.03 0.70 -3.34
CA ARG A 37 15.79 -0.50 -3.70
C ARG A 37 17.27 -0.33 -3.35
N ASN A 38 18.03 -1.44 -3.39
CA ASN A 38 19.47 -1.44 -3.17
C ASN A 38 20.22 -0.78 -4.34
N GLU A 39 20.09 0.55 -4.41
CA GLU A 39 20.62 1.40 -5.46
C GLU A 39 21.18 2.69 -4.85
N THR A 40 21.70 3.56 -5.71
CA THR A 40 22.20 4.88 -5.32
C THR A 40 21.29 5.98 -5.87
N TYR A 41 20.72 6.79 -4.98
CA TYR A 41 19.79 7.87 -5.31
C TYR A 41 20.37 9.25 -4.98
N ALA A 42 19.94 10.24 -5.74
CA ALA A 42 20.16 11.64 -5.40
C ALA A 42 19.36 12.01 -4.14
N LEU A 43 19.87 12.99 -3.38
CA LEU A 43 19.12 13.59 -2.29
C LEU A 43 17.96 14.45 -2.85
N SER A 44 16.80 13.82 -3.05
CA SER A 44 15.61 14.46 -3.61
C SER A 44 14.85 15.31 -2.57
N PRO A 45 14.12 16.36 -2.98
CA PRO A 45 13.15 17.05 -2.13
C PRO A 45 11.94 16.22 -1.67
N ILE A 46 11.65 15.11 -2.35
CA ILE A 46 10.66 14.09 -1.96
C ILE A 46 11.36 12.75 -2.12
N PHE A 47 11.42 11.96 -1.05
CA PHE A 47 12.02 10.63 -1.09
C PHE A 47 10.93 9.58 -0.84
N PRO A 48 10.42 8.90 -1.88
CA PRO A 48 9.32 7.97 -1.73
C PRO A 48 9.65 6.82 -0.78
N PHE A 49 8.63 6.32 -0.12
CA PHE A 49 8.51 4.95 0.39
C PHE A 49 7.32 4.36 -0.33
N ILE A 50 7.49 3.22 -1.00
CA ILE A 50 6.41 2.51 -1.68
C ILE A 50 6.40 1.08 -1.16
N PHE A 51 5.26 0.66 -0.63
CA PHE A 51 5.05 -0.64 -0.04
C PHE A 51 3.78 -1.23 -0.62
N ALA A 52 3.82 -2.48 -1.07
CA ALA A 52 2.70 -3.14 -1.71
C ALA A 52 2.11 -4.20 -0.79
N MET A 53 0.80 -4.39 -0.90
CA MET A 53 0.06 -5.48 -0.27
C MET A 53 -0.72 -6.22 -1.35
N GLN A 54 -0.44 -7.50 -1.55
CA GLN A 54 -1.20 -8.34 -2.48
C GLN A 54 -2.28 -9.12 -1.72
N ASN A 55 -3.40 -9.37 -2.38
CA ASN A 55 -4.61 -9.92 -1.78
C ASN A 55 -5.10 -9.09 -0.57
N ALA A 56 -5.00 -7.76 -0.70
CA ALA A 56 -5.33 -6.81 0.36
C ALA A 56 -6.83 -6.84 0.74
N GLU A 57 -7.69 -7.38 -0.13
CA GLU A 57 -9.10 -7.60 0.16
C GLU A 57 -9.32 -8.56 1.34
N LEU A 58 -8.44 -9.56 1.54
CA LEU A 58 -8.50 -10.45 2.70
C LEU A 58 -8.35 -9.68 4.01
N VAL A 59 -7.41 -8.74 4.02
CA VAL A 59 -7.16 -7.89 5.18
C VAL A 59 -8.35 -6.98 5.47
N SER A 60 -9.14 -6.61 4.46
CA SER A 60 -10.33 -5.78 4.68
C SER A 60 -11.43 -6.46 5.50
N TYR A 61 -11.43 -7.80 5.58
CA TYR A 61 -12.35 -8.54 6.45
C TYR A 61 -12.05 -8.34 7.93
N MET A 62 -10.81 -7.96 8.26
CA MET A 62 -10.38 -7.63 9.62
C MET A 62 -10.93 -6.28 10.10
N GLY A 63 -11.67 -5.52 9.29
CA GLY A 63 -12.26 -4.25 9.72
C GLY A 63 -11.22 -3.15 9.91
N SER A 64 -11.36 -2.36 10.98
CA SER A 64 -10.51 -1.17 11.21
C SER A 64 -9.12 -1.50 11.76
N SER A 65 -8.91 -2.73 12.23
CA SER A 65 -7.68 -3.21 12.82
C SER A 65 -7.11 -4.33 11.97
N GLY A 66 -6.29 -3.96 10.99
CA GLY A 66 -5.56 -4.92 10.15
C GLY A 66 -4.17 -5.24 10.70
N PRO A 67 -3.27 -5.79 9.86
CA PRO A 67 -1.88 -6.03 10.21
C PRO A 67 -1.20 -4.74 10.68
N ASN A 68 -0.24 -4.89 11.58
CA ASN A 68 0.65 -3.81 11.97
C ASN A 68 1.91 -3.90 11.13
N VAL A 69 2.20 -2.85 10.36
CA VAL A 69 3.47 -2.72 9.65
C VAL A 69 4.30 -1.67 10.37
N LEU A 70 5.46 -2.09 10.88
CA LEU A 70 6.45 -1.20 11.48
C LEU A 70 7.58 -1.02 10.47
N VAL A 71 7.87 0.23 10.11
CA VAL A 71 9.02 0.58 9.27
C VAL A 71 10.00 1.39 10.09
N ARG A 72 11.29 1.11 9.94
CA ARG A 72 12.36 1.79 10.67
C ARG A 72 13.43 2.19 9.69
N VAL A 73 13.87 3.43 9.76
CA VAL A 73 14.93 3.96 8.90
C VAL A 73 16.11 4.36 9.78
N ARG A 74 17.30 3.89 9.44
CA ARG A 74 18.55 4.26 10.10
C ARG A 74 19.63 4.62 9.11
N ARG A 75 20.57 5.44 9.58
CA ARG A 75 21.81 5.73 8.87
C ARG A 75 22.88 4.71 9.28
N GLU A 76 23.46 4.01 8.33
CA GLU A 76 24.41 2.92 8.62
C GLU A 76 25.83 3.42 8.83
N ASP A 77 26.25 4.43 8.07
CA ASP A 77 27.60 4.97 8.13
C ASP A 77 27.83 6.00 9.24
N ALA A 78 26.78 6.34 10.00
CA ALA A 78 26.83 7.26 11.12
C ALA A 78 25.98 6.75 12.28
N HIS A 79 26.57 5.88 13.10
CA HIS A 79 25.95 5.21 14.25
C HIS A 79 25.43 6.16 15.34
N SER A 80 25.78 7.45 15.29
CA SER A 80 25.27 8.48 16.19
C SER A 80 23.87 8.99 15.83
N ARG A 81 23.34 8.66 14.64
CA ARG A 81 21.95 8.96 14.26
C ARG A 81 21.07 7.77 14.63
N GLY A 82 20.12 8.00 15.52
CA GLY A 82 19.19 6.98 16.01
C GLY A 82 18.28 6.41 14.92
N LEU A 83 17.64 5.29 15.24
CA LEU A 83 16.54 4.71 14.48
C LEU A 83 15.35 5.68 14.50
N THR A 84 14.76 5.93 13.33
CA THR A 84 13.48 6.64 13.23
C THR A 84 12.39 5.65 12.86
N ASP A 85 11.39 5.53 13.72
CA ASP A 85 10.22 4.70 13.49
C ASP A 85 9.21 5.45 12.62
N PHE A 86 8.68 4.74 11.63
CA PHE A 86 7.64 5.19 10.72
C PHE A 86 6.54 4.14 10.70
N PHE A 87 5.31 4.57 10.95
CA PHE A 87 4.13 3.70 10.91
C PHE A 87 3.32 4.09 9.69
N PRO A 88 3.41 3.34 8.57
CA PRO A 88 2.59 3.62 7.40
C PRO A 88 1.10 3.58 7.77
N HIS A 89 0.34 4.54 7.26
CA HIS A 89 -1.12 4.54 7.41
C HIS A 89 -1.72 3.51 6.44
N LEU A 90 -2.27 2.44 7.00
CA LEU A 90 -2.92 1.38 6.25
C LEU A 90 -4.43 1.50 6.48
N ASN A 91 -5.17 1.80 5.41
CA ASN A 91 -6.62 1.90 5.47
C ASN A 91 -7.22 0.60 4.97
N TYR A 92 -7.75 -0.20 5.90
CA TYR A 92 -8.30 -1.52 5.64
C TYR A 92 -9.82 -1.52 5.44
N SER A 93 -10.47 -0.36 5.46
CA SER A 93 -11.93 -0.27 5.34
C SER A 93 -12.44 -0.84 4.01
N LYS A 94 -13.46 -1.72 4.04
CA LYS A 94 -14.21 -2.19 2.85
C LYS A 94 -14.74 -1.07 1.94
N SER A 95 -14.76 0.19 2.42
CA SER A 95 -15.23 1.34 1.64
C SER A 95 -14.13 2.05 0.83
N ASN A 96 -12.86 1.66 0.94
CA ASN A 96 -11.81 2.23 0.11
C ASN A 96 -12.01 1.77 -1.35
N ASP A 97 -12.40 2.68 -2.24
CA ASP A 97 -12.70 2.36 -3.65
C ASP A 97 -11.51 1.70 -4.39
N ASN A 98 -10.30 1.80 -3.85
CA ASN A 98 -9.07 1.23 -4.40
C ASN A 98 -8.97 -0.31 -4.22
N THR A 99 -9.75 -0.91 -3.32
CA THR A 99 -9.82 -2.38 -3.16
C THR A 99 -11.00 -3.00 -3.91
N LYS A 100 -11.87 -2.16 -4.50
CA LYS A 100 -13.09 -2.58 -5.22
C LYS A 100 -12.89 -2.78 -6.72
N THR A 101 -11.68 -2.59 -7.24
CA THR A 101 -11.41 -3.09 -8.59
C THR A 101 -11.50 -4.61 -8.47
N GLY A 102 -12.53 -5.21 -9.10
CA GLY A 102 -12.76 -6.66 -9.12
C GLY A 102 -11.69 -7.43 -9.90
N ILE A 103 -10.43 -7.08 -9.67
CA ILE A 103 -9.24 -7.73 -10.17
C ILE A 103 -8.93 -8.81 -9.14
N GLU A 104 -9.14 -10.07 -9.52
CA GLU A 104 -8.51 -11.18 -8.82
C GLU A 104 -7.00 -10.85 -8.67
N ASN A 105 -6.47 -10.85 -7.45
CA ASN A 105 -5.11 -10.41 -7.09
C ASN A 105 -4.88 -8.88 -7.07
N GLY A 106 -5.77 -8.12 -6.42
CA GLY A 106 -5.61 -6.67 -6.25
C GLY A 106 -4.39 -6.30 -5.41
N VAL A 107 -3.49 -5.49 -5.97
CA VAL A 107 -2.34 -4.91 -5.25
C VAL A 107 -2.73 -3.55 -4.67
N TYR A 108 -2.61 -3.40 -3.35
CA TYR A 108 -2.80 -2.13 -2.66
C TYR A 108 -1.45 -1.50 -2.35
N PHE A 109 -1.22 -0.30 -2.89
CA PHE A 109 0.01 0.45 -2.62
C PHE A 109 -0.16 1.43 -1.46
N VAL A 110 0.86 1.46 -0.62
CA VAL A 110 1.02 2.35 0.51
C VAL A 110 2.24 3.20 0.22
N TYR A 111 2.09 4.51 0.35
CA TYR A 111 3.17 5.42 0.01
C TYR A 111 3.29 6.58 0.99
N GLY A 112 4.54 7.02 1.18
CA GLY A 112 4.90 8.12 2.07
C GLY A 112 6.17 8.84 1.63
N ASP A 113 6.42 10.01 2.22
CA ASP A 113 7.63 10.78 1.97
C ASP A 113 8.61 10.68 3.14
N LEU A 114 9.73 9.99 2.92
CA LEU A 114 10.80 9.78 3.88
C LEU A 114 11.81 10.93 3.93
N ARG A 115 11.61 12.03 3.17
CA ARG A 115 12.59 13.11 3.09
C ARG A 115 12.95 13.76 4.42
N SER A 116 12.01 13.82 5.37
CA SER A 116 12.28 14.35 6.72
C SER A 116 13.30 13.50 7.48
N VAL A 117 13.34 12.20 7.21
CA VAL A 117 14.25 11.24 7.82
C VAL A 117 15.57 11.19 7.04
N ILE A 118 15.48 11.00 5.72
CA ILE A 118 16.62 10.92 4.80
C ILE A 118 17.06 12.34 4.45
N SER A 119 17.90 12.90 5.32
CA SER A 119 18.25 14.32 5.31
C SER A 119 19.67 14.62 4.79
N SER A 120 20.46 13.60 4.46
CA SER A 120 21.87 13.77 4.11
C SER A 120 22.40 12.64 3.24
N TYR A 121 23.52 12.89 2.55
CA TYR A 121 24.32 11.85 1.90
C TYR A 121 24.80 10.80 2.90
N GLY A 122 24.95 9.56 2.41
CA GLY A 122 25.44 8.43 3.18
C GLY A 122 24.73 7.12 2.83
N LYS A 123 25.07 6.07 3.57
CA LYS A 123 24.40 4.76 3.51
C LYS A 123 23.24 4.70 4.50
N TRP A 124 22.10 4.24 4.03
CA TRP A 124 20.86 4.14 4.77
C TRP A 124 20.32 2.73 4.71
N MET A 125 19.62 2.33 5.75
CA MET A 125 18.89 1.06 5.82
C MET A 125 17.46 1.34 6.20
N ILE A 126 16.55 0.75 5.43
CA ILE A 126 15.14 0.62 5.80
C ILE A 126 14.92 -0.81 6.28
N LEU A 127 14.33 -0.94 7.47
CA LEU A 127 13.91 -2.20 8.06
C LEU A 127 12.40 -2.18 8.18
N TRP A 128 11.76 -3.33 8.05
CA TRP A 128 10.33 -3.43 8.24
C TRP A 128 9.92 -4.79 8.77
N ASP A 129 8.82 -4.78 9.52
CA ASP A 129 8.22 -5.94 10.14
C ASP A 129 6.71 -5.88 9.93
N VAL A 130 6.09 -7.03 9.70
CA VAL A 130 4.64 -7.17 9.65
C VAL A 130 4.21 -8.10 10.75
N MET A 131 3.21 -7.67 11.52
CA MET A 131 2.53 -8.47 12.53
C MET A 131 1.06 -8.57 12.15
N MET A 132 0.59 -9.79 11.92
CA MET A 132 -0.78 -10.12 11.57
C MET A 132 -1.52 -10.70 12.78
N PRO A 133 -2.57 -10.03 13.29
CA PRO A 133 -3.57 -10.68 14.14
C PRO A 133 -4.20 -11.87 13.42
N ASN A 134 -4.17 -13.03 14.05
CA ASN A 134 -4.69 -14.26 13.46
C ASN A 134 -5.49 -15.07 14.49
N CYS A 135 -6.15 -16.11 14.02
CA CYS A 135 -6.87 -17.03 14.87
C CYS A 135 -6.87 -18.46 14.34
N SER A 136 -7.29 -19.38 15.20
CA SER A 136 -7.60 -20.75 14.86
C SER A 136 -8.83 -21.22 15.65
N TRP A 137 -9.43 -22.32 15.21
CA TRP A 137 -10.39 -23.04 16.03
C TRP A 137 -9.69 -23.71 17.22
N ASP A 138 -10.34 -23.69 18.38
CA ASP A 138 -9.92 -24.49 19.52
C ASP A 138 -9.97 -25.99 19.17
N PRO A 139 -8.83 -26.73 19.25
CA PRO A 139 -8.78 -28.16 18.93
C PRO A 139 -9.78 -28.99 19.72
N ASP A 140 -10.10 -28.56 20.95
CA ASP A 140 -10.94 -29.32 21.87
C ASP A 140 -12.44 -28.99 21.70
N GLY A 141 -12.79 -28.02 20.85
CA GLY A 141 -14.19 -27.71 20.47
C GLY A 141 -15.09 -27.18 21.59
N TYR A 142 -14.58 -27.02 22.81
CA TYR A 142 -15.38 -26.72 24.00
C TYR A 142 -15.59 -25.22 24.27
N SER A 143 -14.77 -24.30 23.74
CA SER A 143 -15.03 -22.86 23.89
C SER A 143 -14.18 -21.94 23.00
N GLY A 144 -14.59 -21.77 21.74
CA GLY A 144 -14.36 -20.51 21.01
C GLY A 144 -13.18 -20.47 20.03
N ILE A 145 -13.00 -19.28 19.45
CA ILE A 145 -11.89 -18.92 18.58
C ILE A 145 -10.67 -18.69 19.47
N ASN A 146 -9.50 -19.20 19.09
CA ASN A 146 -8.22 -18.86 19.72
C ASN A 146 -7.54 -17.77 18.90
N GLY A 147 -7.10 -16.70 19.57
CA GLY A 147 -6.45 -15.57 18.90
C GLY A 147 -4.95 -15.49 19.17
N GLY A 148 -4.21 -14.97 18.20
CA GLY A 148 -2.77 -14.78 18.29
C GLY A 148 -2.26 -13.63 17.43
N LEU A 149 -0.94 -13.47 17.45
CA LEU A 149 -0.19 -12.58 16.57
C LEU A 149 0.86 -13.43 15.86
N THR A 150 0.81 -13.48 14.53
CA THR A 150 1.88 -14.06 13.72
C THR A 150 2.66 -12.92 13.08
N GLY A 151 3.97 -12.96 13.16
CA GLY A 151 4.82 -11.96 12.52
C GLY A 151 5.93 -12.60 11.72
N ASN A 152 6.72 -11.75 11.05
CA ASN A 152 7.93 -12.19 10.39
C ASN A 152 8.89 -12.79 11.43
N SER A 153 9.48 -13.95 11.13
CA SER A 153 10.46 -14.60 12.00
C SER A 153 11.80 -13.86 12.05
N GLN A 154 12.09 -13.04 11.04
CA GLN A 154 13.27 -12.18 10.97
C GLN A 154 12.92 -10.80 10.40
N PRO A 155 13.59 -9.72 10.87
CA PRO A 155 13.41 -8.39 10.30
C PRO A 155 13.80 -8.35 8.84
N ARG A 156 12.92 -7.79 8.02
CA ARG A 156 13.15 -7.55 6.60
C ARG A 156 13.87 -6.23 6.44
N TYR A 157 14.83 -6.11 5.53
CA TYR A 157 15.57 -4.86 5.36
C TYR A 157 16.16 -4.68 3.95
N THR A 158 16.47 -3.44 3.62
CA THR A 158 17.20 -3.08 2.40
C THR A 158 18.12 -1.91 2.71
N SER A 159 19.35 -1.99 2.25
CA SER A 159 20.31 -0.87 2.30
C SER A 159 20.33 -0.15 0.96
N PHE A 160 20.46 1.17 0.98
CA PHE A 160 20.57 2.02 -0.20
C PHE A 160 21.50 3.21 0.09
N THR A 161 21.97 3.87 -0.97
CA THR A 161 22.92 4.99 -0.84
C THR A 161 22.31 6.29 -1.32
N ILE A 162 22.58 7.38 -0.59
CA ILE A 162 22.26 8.74 -1.01
C ILE A 162 23.57 9.46 -1.33
N SER A 163 23.71 9.94 -2.57
CA SER A 163 24.92 10.63 -3.04
C SER A 163 24.59 11.80 -3.98
N ALA A 164 25.59 12.60 -4.33
CA ALA A 164 25.42 13.71 -5.27
C ALA A 164 25.17 13.21 -6.71
N ASP A 165 25.82 12.11 -7.09
CA ASP A 165 25.74 11.52 -8.44
C ASP A 165 24.66 10.43 -8.56
N GLY A 166 23.82 10.26 -7.54
CA GLY A 166 22.77 9.26 -7.55
C GLY A 166 21.65 9.59 -8.55
N LYS A 167 20.90 8.57 -8.97
CA LYS A 167 19.75 8.79 -9.86
C LYS A 167 18.56 9.38 -9.09
N GLN A 168 17.64 10.02 -9.79
CA GLN A 168 16.38 10.44 -9.15
C GLN A 168 15.60 9.19 -8.66
N PRO A 169 14.87 9.29 -7.54
CA PRO A 169 13.97 8.23 -7.11
C PRO A 169 13.00 7.84 -8.24
N ASP A 170 13.02 6.56 -8.60
CA ASP A 170 12.14 5.98 -9.61
C ASP A 170 11.65 4.62 -9.09
N PHE A 171 10.35 4.43 -9.14
CA PHE A 171 9.64 3.26 -8.63
C PHE A 171 8.64 2.69 -9.65
N GLU A 172 8.73 3.10 -10.92
CA GLU A 172 8.08 2.35 -12.01
C GLU A 172 8.78 1.00 -12.19
N THR A 173 8.01 -0.06 -12.47
CA THR A 173 8.58 -1.38 -12.76
C THR A 173 9.37 -1.31 -14.07
N PRO A 174 10.66 -1.71 -14.09
CA PRO A 174 11.46 -1.68 -15.30
C PRO A 174 10.81 -2.49 -16.42
N LYS A 175 10.77 -1.90 -17.63
CA LYS A 175 10.27 -2.57 -18.85
C LYS A 175 11.35 -3.41 -19.55
N ASP A 176 12.61 -3.21 -19.19
CA ASP A 176 13.77 -3.68 -19.95
C ASP A 176 14.63 -4.61 -19.08
N GLN A 177 15.19 -5.67 -19.69
CA GLN A 177 16.02 -6.76 -19.12
C GLN A 177 15.33 -8.10 -18.84
N GLY A 178 14.18 -8.39 -19.45
CA GLY A 178 13.59 -9.74 -19.38
C GLY A 178 13.10 -10.17 -17.98
N GLY A 179 13.15 -9.28 -16.99
CA GLY A 179 12.55 -9.46 -15.68
C GLY A 179 11.33 -8.54 -15.59
N GLU A 180 10.13 -9.11 -15.49
CA GLU A 180 8.90 -8.35 -15.35
C GLU A 180 8.71 -7.76 -13.94
N CYS A 181 9.79 -7.54 -13.16
CA CYS A 181 9.70 -7.17 -11.76
C CYS A 181 10.96 -6.60 -11.12
N PHE A 182 10.77 -6.04 -9.92
CA PHE A 182 11.83 -5.62 -9.02
C PHE A 182 12.55 -6.84 -8.43
N HIS A 183 13.55 -7.36 -9.13
CA HIS A 183 14.43 -8.36 -8.53
C HIS A 183 15.26 -7.70 -7.42
N SER A 184 14.90 -7.97 -6.16
CA SER A 184 15.82 -7.85 -5.05
C SER A 184 16.88 -8.96 -5.18
N GLN A 185 18.16 -8.66 -4.91
CA GLN A 185 19.19 -9.70 -4.84
C GLN A 185 18.94 -10.68 -3.67
N ASP A 186 18.05 -10.30 -2.74
CA ASP A 186 17.57 -11.14 -1.64
C ASP A 186 16.04 -10.99 -1.51
N GLU A 187 15.27 -11.78 -2.26
CA GLU A 187 13.80 -11.81 -2.16
C GLU A 187 13.32 -12.08 -0.73
N ASP A 188 14.11 -12.88 0.02
CA ASP A 188 13.90 -13.17 1.43
C ASP A 188 13.89 -11.91 2.32
N PHE A 189 14.48 -10.77 1.92
CA PHE A 189 14.47 -9.55 2.75
C PHE A 189 13.51 -8.46 2.25
N THR A 190 12.86 -8.66 1.10
CA THR A 190 11.98 -7.64 0.50
C THR A 190 10.52 -8.06 0.43
N SER A 191 10.20 -9.32 0.76
CA SER A 191 8.84 -9.83 0.76
C SER A 191 8.50 -10.58 2.06
N SER A 192 7.23 -10.57 2.42
CA SER A 192 6.68 -11.42 3.48
C SER A 192 5.27 -11.85 3.13
N GLY A 193 4.95 -13.12 3.36
CA GLY A 193 3.64 -13.67 3.09
C GLY A 193 3.04 -14.35 4.32
N PHE A 194 1.72 -14.36 4.39
CA PHE A 194 0.94 -15.13 5.36
C PHE A 194 -0.06 -15.99 4.60
N ASN A 195 0.02 -17.32 4.77
CA ASN A 195 -0.89 -18.26 4.14
C ASN A 195 -2.23 -18.25 4.89
N ILE A 196 -3.25 -17.65 4.30
CA ILE A 196 -4.59 -17.56 4.85
C ILE A 196 -5.41 -18.74 4.36
N THR A 197 -5.95 -19.51 5.30
CA THR A 197 -6.70 -20.74 5.02
C THR A 197 -8.18 -20.61 5.26
N ASP A 198 -8.59 -19.68 6.12
CA ASP A 198 -10.00 -19.48 6.49
C ASP A 198 -10.23 -18.06 7.04
N ILE A 199 -11.49 -17.64 7.13
CA ILE A 199 -11.93 -16.36 7.70
C ILE A 199 -13.02 -16.66 8.73
N LEU A 200 -12.77 -16.34 9.99
CA LEU A 200 -13.72 -16.57 11.08
C LEU A 200 -14.39 -15.26 11.49
N SER A 201 -15.71 -15.29 11.64
CA SER A 201 -16.43 -14.17 12.25
C SER A 201 -16.12 -14.09 13.74
N LEU A 202 -15.82 -12.89 14.24
CA LEU A 202 -15.60 -12.67 15.67
C LEU A 202 -16.92 -12.38 16.41
N GLU A 203 -18.04 -12.25 15.69
CA GLU A 203 -19.34 -11.95 16.26
C GLU A 203 -19.80 -13.04 17.23
N GLY A 204 -20.18 -12.64 18.45
CA GLY A 204 -20.67 -13.58 19.48
C GLY A 204 -19.61 -14.48 20.12
N HIS A 205 -18.36 -14.44 19.65
CA HIS A 205 -17.29 -15.31 20.14
C HIS A 205 -16.43 -14.68 21.26
N TYR A 206 -16.44 -13.36 21.43
CA TYR A 206 -15.70 -12.68 22.49
C TYR A 206 -16.56 -11.64 23.21
N ALA A 207 -16.82 -11.85 24.51
CA ALA A 207 -17.39 -10.81 25.37
C ALA A 207 -16.38 -9.68 25.66
N ASN A 208 -15.09 -10.00 25.70
CA ASN A 208 -13.96 -9.06 25.85
C ASN A 208 -12.83 -9.50 24.92
N PRO A 209 -12.81 -9.07 23.65
CA PRO A 209 -11.76 -9.47 22.72
C PRO A 209 -10.39 -8.99 23.20
N PRO A 210 -9.31 -9.77 22.97
CA PRO A 210 -7.95 -9.28 23.16
C PRO A 210 -7.73 -7.95 22.44
N ARG A 211 -6.84 -7.09 22.96
CA ARG A 211 -6.61 -5.75 22.40
C ARG A 211 -6.26 -5.76 20.90
N PHE A 212 -5.57 -6.80 20.44
CA PHE A 212 -5.20 -6.95 19.04
C PHE A 212 -6.38 -7.33 18.11
N PHE A 213 -7.52 -7.74 18.65
CA PHE A 213 -8.79 -7.92 17.93
C PHE A 213 -9.75 -6.73 18.06
N SER A 214 -9.36 -5.69 18.81
CA SER A 214 -10.20 -4.50 18.98
C SER A 214 -10.49 -3.86 17.64
N GLY A 215 -11.77 -3.69 17.27
CA GLY A 215 -12.16 -3.08 15.99
C GLY A 215 -12.10 -4.02 14.78
N MET A 216 -11.91 -5.33 15.03
CA MET A 216 -12.02 -6.38 14.02
C MET A 216 -13.41 -7.04 14.01
N ASP A 217 -13.95 -7.22 12.81
CA ASP A 217 -15.22 -7.94 12.60
C ASP A 217 -14.99 -9.43 12.33
N ASN A 218 -13.93 -9.73 11.56
CA ASN A 218 -13.50 -11.08 11.25
C ASN A 218 -12.03 -11.22 11.57
N CYS A 219 -11.60 -12.47 11.69
CA CYS A 219 -10.22 -12.82 11.93
C CYS A 219 -9.74 -13.83 10.90
N LEU A 220 -8.52 -13.62 10.41
CA LEU A 220 -7.90 -14.48 9.41
C LEU A 220 -7.24 -15.67 10.09
N VAL A 221 -7.49 -16.87 9.56
CA VAL A 221 -6.81 -18.09 9.97
C VAL A 221 -5.57 -18.26 9.13
N THR A 222 -4.42 -18.29 9.77
CA THR A 222 -3.16 -18.59 9.10
C THR A 222 -2.88 -20.09 9.17
N ALA A 223 -2.27 -20.65 8.12
CA ALA A 223 -1.79 -22.02 8.15
C ALA A 223 -0.88 -22.27 9.36
N ASN A 224 -1.02 -23.43 10.00
CA ASN A 224 -0.21 -23.84 11.16
C ASN A 224 1.15 -24.44 10.76
N ASP A 225 1.50 -24.36 9.47
CA ASP A 225 2.79 -24.80 8.95
C ASP A 225 3.85 -23.74 9.24
N THR A 226 5.04 -24.18 9.62
CA THR A 226 6.21 -23.31 9.83
C THR A 226 6.93 -22.97 8.53
N SER A 227 6.55 -23.58 7.41
CA SER A 227 7.07 -23.20 6.10
C SER A 227 6.61 -21.79 5.72
N LEU A 228 7.56 -20.94 5.31
CA LEU A 228 7.24 -19.61 4.79
C LEU A 228 6.49 -19.78 3.47
N PRO A 229 5.35 -19.08 3.26
CA PRO A 229 4.66 -19.16 1.99
C PRO A 229 5.54 -18.63 0.88
N LYS A 230 5.42 -19.24 -0.29
CA LYS A 230 6.08 -18.74 -1.49
C LYS A 230 5.49 -17.38 -1.85
N THR A 231 6.34 -16.35 -1.82
CA THR A 231 6.00 -15.00 -2.24
C THR A 231 6.26 -14.79 -3.73
N ASN A 232 5.61 -13.79 -4.31
CA ASN A 232 5.77 -13.34 -5.68
C ASN A 232 5.82 -11.80 -5.72
N PRO A 233 6.94 -11.16 -5.31
CA PRO A 233 7.07 -9.70 -5.33
C PRO A 233 6.86 -9.11 -6.73
N CYS A 234 7.05 -9.94 -7.76
CA CYS A 234 6.86 -9.58 -9.15
C CYS A 234 5.40 -9.32 -9.55
N ALA A 235 4.43 -9.71 -8.73
CA ALA A 235 3.03 -9.35 -8.94
C ALA A 235 2.70 -7.92 -8.50
N ALA A 236 3.50 -7.31 -7.60
CA ALA A 236 3.37 -5.91 -7.18
C ALA A 236 3.96 -4.91 -8.20
N LYS A 237 3.56 -5.04 -9.47
CA LYS A 237 4.04 -4.17 -10.56
C LYS A 237 3.46 -2.76 -10.41
N VAL A 238 4.31 -1.75 -10.57
CA VAL A 238 3.92 -0.35 -10.64
C VAL A 238 4.07 0.11 -12.08
N ASP A 239 2.94 0.27 -12.77
CA ASP A 239 2.92 0.85 -14.11
C ASP A 239 3.11 2.39 -14.07
N SER A 240 3.30 3.00 -15.25
CA SER A 240 3.56 4.44 -15.37
C SER A 240 2.42 5.32 -14.86
N ASP A 241 1.17 4.89 -14.99
CA ASP A 241 0.01 5.67 -14.53
C ASP A 241 -0.09 5.61 -13.01
N SER A 242 0.11 4.42 -12.43
CA SER A 242 0.22 4.20 -10.99
C SER A 242 1.39 5.00 -10.39
N ALA A 243 2.57 4.96 -11.02
CA ALA A 243 3.74 5.72 -10.61
C ALA A 243 3.49 7.23 -10.62
N SER A 244 2.85 7.72 -11.69
CA SER A 244 2.50 9.14 -11.84
C SER A 244 1.48 9.59 -10.80
N SER A 245 0.47 8.76 -10.53
CA SER A 245 -0.57 9.03 -9.53
C SER A 245 0.02 9.12 -8.11
N MET A 246 0.83 8.14 -7.72
CA MET A 246 1.52 8.14 -6.42
C MET A 246 2.48 9.32 -6.29
N SER A 247 3.24 9.64 -7.34
CA SER A 247 4.12 10.82 -7.37
C SER A 247 3.35 12.13 -7.16
N ALA A 248 2.19 12.28 -7.80
CA ALA A 248 1.33 13.45 -7.63
C ALA A 248 0.77 13.55 -6.21
N ALA A 249 0.37 12.43 -5.60
CA ALA A 249 -0.10 12.39 -4.21
C ALA A 249 1.01 12.73 -3.20
N LEU A 250 2.23 12.23 -3.41
CA LEU A 250 3.40 12.59 -2.62
C LEU A 250 3.73 14.08 -2.76
N LEU A 251 3.68 14.63 -3.98
CA LEU A 251 3.87 16.06 -4.23
C LEU A 251 2.81 16.90 -3.53
N ALA A 252 1.54 16.52 -3.63
CA ALA A 252 0.44 17.20 -2.94
C ALA A 252 0.68 17.23 -1.42
N THR A 253 1.08 16.10 -0.84
CA THR A 253 1.40 16.00 0.59
C THR A 253 2.60 16.87 0.98
N ALA A 254 3.68 16.86 0.18
CA ALA A 254 4.83 17.70 0.40
C ALA A 254 4.48 19.20 0.33
N CYS A 255 3.51 19.57 -0.50
CA CYS A 255 3.01 20.94 -0.65
C CYS A 255 2.12 21.42 0.49
N LEU A 256 1.60 20.52 1.32
CA LEU A 256 0.88 20.89 2.54
C LEU A 256 1.82 21.26 3.70
N ARG A 257 3.13 21.02 3.56
CA ARG A 257 4.12 21.40 4.59
C ARG A 257 4.24 22.93 4.68
N SER A 258 4.52 23.43 5.89
CA SER A 258 4.72 24.88 6.12
C SER A 258 5.86 25.46 5.28
N THR A 259 6.91 24.67 5.02
CA THR A 259 8.06 25.04 4.19
C THR A 259 8.36 23.91 3.20
N PRO A 260 7.64 23.83 2.07
CA PRO A 260 7.87 22.79 1.06
C PRO A 260 9.28 22.91 0.47
N LEU A 261 9.94 21.78 0.28
CA LEU A 261 11.23 21.71 -0.44
C LEU A 261 11.05 21.60 -1.97
N VAL A 262 9.79 21.58 -2.42
CA VAL A 262 9.37 21.41 -3.80
C VAL A 262 8.62 22.65 -4.29
N SER A 263 8.61 22.84 -5.60
CA SER A 263 7.73 23.82 -6.23
C SER A 263 6.30 23.30 -6.23
N CYS A 264 5.39 24.07 -5.62
CA CYS A 264 4.00 23.68 -5.45
C CYS A 264 3.09 24.37 -6.46
N PRO A 265 2.07 23.66 -6.98
CA PRO A 265 1.06 24.29 -7.80
C PRO A 265 0.41 25.48 -7.06
N PRO A 266 0.05 26.55 -7.77
CA PRO A 266 -0.69 27.65 -7.15
C PRO A 266 -2.01 27.13 -6.59
N LYS A 267 -2.41 27.60 -5.41
CA LYS A 267 -3.60 27.15 -4.66
C LYS A 267 -4.94 27.26 -5.42
N ASN A 268 -4.95 27.93 -6.58
CA ASN A 268 -6.13 28.16 -7.43
C ASN A 268 -6.10 27.38 -8.75
N ALA A 269 -5.20 26.41 -8.93
CA ALA A 269 -5.24 25.53 -10.10
C ALA A 269 -6.45 24.60 -9.97
N ALA A 270 -7.46 24.78 -10.80
CA ALA A 270 -8.60 23.85 -10.89
C ALA A 270 -8.09 22.42 -11.13
N PRO A 271 -8.71 21.38 -10.54
CA PRO A 271 -8.33 20.01 -10.83
C PRO A 271 -8.45 19.79 -12.34
N ARG A 272 -7.38 19.31 -12.97
CA ARG A 272 -7.44 18.83 -14.35
C ARG A 272 -8.53 17.77 -14.40
N ALA A 273 -9.62 18.07 -15.10
CA ALA A 273 -10.62 17.08 -15.44
C ALA A 273 -9.89 15.94 -16.15
N LEU A 274 -10.05 14.70 -15.66
CA LEU A 274 -9.65 13.53 -16.44
C LEU A 274 -10.32 13.65 -17.81
N PRO A 275 -9.61 13.45 -18.93
CA PRO A 275 -10.26 13.36 -20.22
C PRO A 275 -11.19 12.16 -20.18
N THR A 276 -12.50 12.42 -20.25
CA THR A 276 -13.48 11.40 -20.62
C THR A 276 -13.06 10.80 -21.96
N PRO A 277 -13.16 9.48 -22.16
CA PRO A 277 -12.82 8.86 -23.43
C PRO A 277 -13.86 9.28 -24.47
N GLY A 278 -13.57 10.37 -25.18
CA GLY A 278 -14.50 10.94 -26.14
C GLY A 278 -14.21 12.40 -26.40
N VAL A 279 -13.20 12.63 -27.25
CA VAL A 279 -13.07 13.69 -28.27
C VAL A 279 -11.58 13.99 -28.42
N VAL A 280 -11.00 13.47 -29.49
CA VAL A 280 -9.68 13.88 -29.99
C VAL A 280 -9.80 15.34 -30.42
N ALA A 281 -9.09 16.23 -29.73
CA ALA A 281 -8.78 17.56 -30.23
C ALA A 281 -7.27 17.76 -30.07
N GLY A 282 -6.55 17.61 -31.18
CA GLY A 282 -5.10 17.80 -31.23
C GLY A 282 -4.73 19.22 -30.87
N ILE A 283 -3.75 19.37 -29.98
CA ILE A 283 -2.99 20.62 -29.83
C ILE A 283 -1.55 20.28 -30.15
N ILE A 284 -1.14 20.66 -31.36
CA ILE A 284 0.25 20.77 -31.77
C ILE A 284 0.82 21.97 -31.02
N LEU A 285 1.81 21.74 -30.16
CA LEU A 285 2.69 22.80 -29.67
C LEU A 285 4.03 22.69 -30.41
N ALA A 286 4.17 23.57 -31.39
CA ALA A 286 5.36 23.74 -32.20
C ALA A 286 6.49 24.43 -31.39
N GLY A 287 7.70 23.88 -31.54
CA GLY A 287 8.95 24.61 -31.74
C GLY A 287 9.45 25.55 -30.64
N PHE A 288 10.39 25.07 -29.82
CA PHE A 288 11.45 25.93 -29.31
C PHE A 288 12.57 25.99 -30.34
N ALA A 289 12.69 27.13 -31.02
CA ALA A 289 13.89 27.48 -31.76
C ALA A 289 14.99 27.88 -30.76
N MET A 290 16.14 27.23 -30.88
CA MET A 290 17.41 27.73 -30.36
C MET A 290 17.76 29.05 -31.05
N LEU A 291 18.31 29.99 -30.30
CA LEU A 291 19.22 30.98 -30.84
C LEU A 291 20.47 31.03 -29.97
N ILE A 292 21.59 30.93 -30.68
CA ILE A 292 22.99 31.07 -30.27
C ILE A 292 23.21 32.45 -29.65
#